data_AF-A0A0R0KPE7-F1
#
_entry.id   AF-A0A0R0KPE7-F1
#
_cell.length_a   1.000
_cell.length_b   1.000
_cell.length_c   1.000
_cell.angle_alpha   90.00
_cell.angle_beta   90.00
_cell.angle_gamma   90.00
#
_symmetry.space_group_name_H-M   'P 1'
#
loop_
_entity.id
_entity.type
_entity.pdbx_description
1 polymer ?
#
loop_
_entity_poly.entity_id
_entity_poly.type
_entity_poly.pdbx_seq_one_letter_code
_entity_poly.pdbx_strand_id
1 'polypeptide(L)'
;MEHNGNKGNFIFWDATCIKMFGKTVAKCRDELIAAGDDIKVFPSCVDEILSKTWAIRFKYHSQLRQSCVLDASEEPYHIQTLTTTLGLKVITN
;
A
#
# COMPACT_ATOMS: atom_id res chain seq x y z
N MET A 1 -17.79 -8.83 12.56
CA MET A 1 -17.12 -8.04 11.50
C MET A 1 -17.22 -8.87 10.24
N GLU A 2 -18.00 -8.40 9.26
CA GLU A 2 -18.01 -9.02 7.94
C GLU A 2 -16.58 -8.98 7.40
N HIS A 3 -15.99 -10.16 7.24
CA HIS A 3 -14.77 -10.27 6.45
C HIS A 3 -15.17 -9.97 5.00
N ASN A 4 -15.09 -8.70 4.60
CA ASN A 4 -14.86 -8.35 3.20
C ASN A 4 -13.48 -8.90 2.85
N GLY A 5 -13.43 -10.22 2.60
CA GLY A 5 -12.26 -11.10 2.78
C GLY A 5 -11.03 -10.82 1.94
N ASN A 6 -10.95 -9.65 1.30
CA ASN A 6 -9.87 -9.28 0.43
C ASN A 6 -9.24 -7.91 0.75
N LYS A 7 -9.84 -7.02 1.56
CA LYS A 7 -9.30 -5.67 1.82
C LYS A 7 -8.67 -5.55 3.22
N GLY A 8 -7.55 -4.84 3.33
CA GLY A 8 -6.84 -4.61 4.59
C GLY A 8 -6.33 -3.17 4.72
N ASN A 9 -6.28 -2.64 5.94
CA ASN A 9 -5.74 -1.31 6.22
C ASN A 9 -4.24 -1.43 6.51
N PHE A 10 -3.44 -0.71 5.73
CA PHE A 10 -1.98 -0.70 5.85
C PHE A 10 -1.47 0.69 6.23
N ILE A 11 -0.52 0.74 7.17
CA ILE A 11 0.21 1.95 7.54
C ILE A 11 1.60 1.89 6.92
N PHE A 12 1.96 2.97 6.23
CA PHE A 12 3.29 3.20 5.70
C PHE A 12 4.05 4.16 6.62
N TRP A 13 5.30 3.79 6.94
CA TRP A 13 6.23 4.62 7.71
C TRP A 13 7.21 5.32 6.77
N ASP A 14 7.94 6.32 7.27
CA ASP A 14 8.92 7.08 6.48
C ASP A 14 9.88 6.19 5.72
N ALA A 15 10.47 5.18 6.37
CA ALA A 15 11.39 4.26 5.71
C ALA A 15 10.75 3.57 4.48
N THR A 16 9.50 3.15 4.60
CA THR A 16 8.75 2.49 3.53
C THR A 16 8.37 3.49 2.44
N CYS A 17 7.85 4.66 2.80
CA CYS A 17 7.50 5.72 1.84
C CYS A 17 8.73 6.22 1.06
N ILE A 18 9.88 6.37 1.74
CA ILE A 18 11.13 6.79 1.08
C ILE A 18 11.56 5.71 0.10
N LYS A 19 11.50 4.43 0.49
CA LYS A 19 11.84 3.32 -0.41
C LYS A 19 10.92 3.24 -1.63
N MET A 20 9.61 3.42 -1.43
CA MET A 20 8.60 3.24 -2.47
C MET A 20 8.47 4.46 -3.40
N PHE A 21 8.43 5.67 -2.83
CA PHE A 21 8.07 6.90 -3.53
C PHE A 21 9.20 7.93 -3.55
N GLY A 22 10.34 7.65 -2.90
CA GLY A 22 11.42 8.62 -2.74
C GLY A 22 11.07 9.81 -1.84
N LYS A 23 10.03 9.70 -0.99
CA LYS A 23 9.47 10.80 -0.19
C LYS A 23 9.17 10.36 1.25
N THR A 24 9.24 11.29 2.20
CA THR A 24 8.76 11.04 3.57
C THR A 24 7.23 10.98 3.60
N VAL A 25 6.67 10.37 4.64
CA VAL A 25 5.24 10.36 4.94
C VAL A 25 4.70 11.79 5.00
N ALA A 26 5.44 12.72 5.62
CA ALA A 26 5.04 14.12 5.68
C ALA A 26 4.88 14.72 4.28
N LYS A 27 5.84 14.50 3.38
CA LYS A 27 5.76 15.01 2.01
C LYS A 27 4.64 14.35 1.20
N CYS A 28 4.45 13.04 1.35
CA CYS A 28 3.29 12.35 0.74
C CYS A 28 1.97 12.92 1.25
N ARG A 29 1.88 13.22 2.55
CA ARG A 29 0.70 13.83 3.17
C ARG A 29 0.47 15.26 2.67
N ASP A 30 1.52 16.06 2.53
CA ASP A 30 1.42 17.42 2.02
C ASP A 30 0.94 17.43 0.56
N GLU A 31 1.44 16.51 -0.28
CA GLU A 31 0.96 16.31 -1.66
C GLU A 31 -0.51 15.89 -1.71
N LEU A 32 -0.92 14.99 -0.80
CA LEU A 32 -2.31 14.58 -0.61
C LEU A 32 -3.21 15.77 -0.23
N ILE A 33 -2.79 16.59 0.72
CA ILE A 33 -3.54 17.77 1.16
C ILE A 33 -3.60 18.82 0.04
N ALA A 34 -2.49 19.03 -0.68
CA ALA A 34 -2.40 20.01 -1.76
C ALA A 34 -3.25 19.66 -2.98
N ALA A 35 -3.46 18.37 -3.26
CA ALA A 35 -4.38 17.91 -4.31
C ALA A 35 -5.84 18.29 -4.00
N GLY A 36 -6.17 18.51 -2.72
CA GLY A 36 -7.53 18.83 -2.28
C GLY A 36 -8.51 17.68 -2.50
N ASP A 37 -9.80 18.00 -2.47
CA ASP A 37 -10.89 17.01 -2.66
C ASP A 37 -11.23 16.78 -4.15
N ASP A 38 -10.41 17.26 -5.08
CA ASP A 38 -10.70 17.13 -6.50
C ASP A 38 -10.42 15.70 -6.98
N ILE A 39 -11.48 14.87 -6.97
CA ILE A 39 -11.50 13.43 -7.32
C ILE A 39 -10.79 13.10 -8.65
N LYS A 40 -10.60 14.08 -9.54
CA LYS A 40 -10.05 13.86 -10.87
C LYS A 40 -8.53 13.73 -10.92
N VAL A 41 -7.80 14.15 -9.89
CA VAL A 41 -6.34 14.11 -9.90
C VAL A 41 -5.84 13.53 -8.59
N PHE A 42 -5.51 12.24 -8.61
CA PHE A 42 -4.78 11.64 -7.52
C PHE A 42 -3.36 12.23 -7.47
N PRO A 43 -2.81 12.55 -6.28
CA PRO A 43 -1.43 12.96 -6.19
C PRO A 43 -0.51 11.82 -6.65
N SER A 44 0.65 12.18 -7.21
CA SER A 44 1.61 11.20 -7.78
C SER A 44 1.90 9.99 -6.88
N CYS A 45 2.03 10.20 -5.56
CA CYS A 45 2.28 9.12 -4.61
C CYS A 45 1.11 8.12 -4.50
N VAL A 46 -0.14 8.58 -4.67
CA VAL A 46 -1.33 7.72 -4.67
C VAL A 46 -1.46 6.99 -6.00
N ASP A 47 -1.20 7.67 -7.11
CA ASP A 47 -1.20 7.05 -8.43
C ASP A 47 -0.17 5.92 -8.53
N GLU A 48 1.03 6.10 -7.96
CA GLU A 48 2.04 5.04 -7.87
C GLU A 48 1.57 3.83 -7.06
N ILE A 49 0.78 4.04 -6.01
CA ILE A 49 0.18 2.95 -5.23
C ILE A 49 -0.92 2.25 -6.03
N LEU A 50 -1.83 3.02 -6.65
CA LEU A 50 -3.02 2.50 -7.32
C LEU A 50 -2.70 1.79 -8.65
N SER A 51 -1.64 2.20 -9.33
CA SER A 51 -1.26 1.65 -10.64
C SER A 51 -0.44 0.35 -10.57
N LYS A 52 0.00 -0.07 -9.38
CA LYS A 52 0.97 -1.15 -9.22
C LYS A 52 0.48 -2.26 -8.29
N THR A 53 0.95 -3.47 -8.57
CA THR A 53 0.83 -4.62 -7.65
C THR A 53 2.13 -4.77 -6.87
N TRP A 54 2.02 -4.96 -5.56
CA TRP A 54 3.18 -5.03 -4.67
C TRP A 54 3.15 -6.29 -3.82
N ALA A 55 4.32 -6.88 -3.61
CA ALA A 55 4.57 -7.85 -2.55
C ALA A 55 4.91 -7.09 -1.27
N ILE A 56 4.04 -7.15 -0.25
CA ILE A 56 4.24 -6.44 1.02
C ILE A 56 4.52 -7.40 2.17
N ARG A 57 5.54 -7.07 2.96
CA ARG A 57 5.78 -7.67 4.28
C ARG A 57 5.21 -6.73 5.32
N PHE A 58 4.27 -7.21 6.12
CA PHE A 58 3.61 -6.40 7.14
C PHE A 58 3.57 -7.10 8.51
N LYS A 59 3.39 -6.29 9.56
CA LYS A 59 3.11 -6.77 10.91
C LYS A 59 1.74 -6.27 11.34
N TYR A 60 0.83 -7.20 11.66
CA TYR A 60 -0.47 -6.86 12.21
C TYR A 60 -0.35 -6.49 13.69
N HIS A 61 -0.92 -5.34 14.06
CA HIS A 61 -0.98 -4.86 15.43
C HIS A 61 -2.42 -4.96 15.95
N SER A 62 -2.71 -5.98 16.75
CA SER A 62 -4.07 -6.30 17.20
C SER A 62 -4.74 -5.16 17.98
N GLN A 63 -3.97 -4.41 18.78
CA GLN A 63 -4.47 -3.28 19.55
C GLN A 63 -4.91 -2.10 18.67
N LEU A 64 -4.21 -1.87 17.57
CA LEU A 64 -4.50 -0.78 16.63
C LEU A 64 -5.43 -1.23 15.50
N ARG A 65 -5.67 -2.54 15.38
CA ARG A 65 -6.40 -3.18 14.27
C ARG A 65 -5.87 -2.75 12.89
N GLN A 66 -4.55 -2.61 12.80
CA GLN A 66 -3.87 -2.10 11.61
C GLN A 66 -2.61 -2.92 11.31
N SER A 67 -2.25 -2.97 10.02
CA SER A 67 -1.05 -3.65 9.53
C SER A 67 0.03 -2.63 9.18
N CYS A 68 1.16 -2.66 9.88
CA CYS A 68 2.31 -1.81 9.55
C CYS A 68 3.14 -2.46 8.45
N VAL A 69 3.37 -1.76 7.34
CA VAL A 69 4.23 -2.23 6.25
C VAL A 69 5.68 -2.11 6.69
N LEU A 70 6.38 -3.24 6.70
CA LEU A 70 7.80 -3.36 7.04
C LEU A 70 8.67 -3.27 5.79
N ASP A 71 8.18 -3.83 4.67
CA ASP A 71 8.87 -3.78 3.40
C ASP A 71 7.87 -3.96 2.24
N ALA A 72 8.25 -3.46 1.06
CA ALA A 72 7.51 -3.59 -0.17
C ALA A 72 8.46 -3.89 -1.34
N SER A 73 8.01 -4.76 -2.25
CA SER A 73 8.73 -5.17 -3.45
C SER A 73 7.81 -5.12 -4.67
N GLU A 74 8.31 -4.51 -5.75
CA GLU A 74 7.68 -4.54 -7.07
C GLU A 74 8.24 -5.67 -7.96
N GLU A 75 9.22 -6.43 -7.49
CA GLU A 75 9.86 -7.47 -8.28
C GLU A 75 8.84 -8.54 -8.71
N PRO A 76 8.70 -8.81 -10.02
CA PRO A 76 7.71 -9.76 -10.54
C PRO A 76 7.84 -11.15 -9.93
N TYR A 77 9.09 -11.59 -9.66
CA TYR A 77 9.37 -12.87 -9.02
C TYR A 77 8.69 -12.98 -7.64
N HIS A 78 8.87 -11.97 -6.77
CA HIS A 78 8.25 -11.97 -5.44
C HIS A 78 6.71 -11.98 -5.52
N ILE A 79 6.13 -11.19 -6.43
CA ILE A 79 4.69 -11.11 -6.62
C ILE A 79 4.15 -12.46 -7.10
N GLN A 80 4.80 -13.07 -8.10
CA GLN A 80 4.39 -14.36 -8.65
C GLN A 80 4.54 -15.49 -7.63
N THR A 81 5.64 -15.55 -6.89
CA THR A 81 5.82 -16.55 -5.83
C THR A 81 4.73 -16.43 -4.77
N LEU A 82 4.48 -15.23 -4.23
CA LEU A 82 3.43 -15.04 -3.23
C LEU A 82 2.04 -15.40 -3.78
N THR A 83 1.76 -15.00 -5.02
CA THR A 83 0.54 -15.33 -5.74
C THR A 83 0.32 -16.84 -5.82
N THR A 84 1.36 -17.59 -6.22
CA THR A 84 1.27 -19.05 -6.38
C THR A 84 1.22 -19.76 -5.02
N THR A 85 2.00 -19.30 -4.04
CA THR A 85 2.08 -19.95 -2.72
C THR A 85 0.87 -19.69 -1.84
N LEU A 86 0.35 -18.46 -1.83
CA LEU A 86 -0.78 -18.09 -0.96
C LEU A 86 -2.14 -18.24 -1.68
N GLY A 87 -2.13 -18.34 -3.01
CA GLY A 87 -3.32 -18.24 -3.84
C GLY A 87 -3.79 -16.79 -3.94
N LEU A 88 -3.76 -16.22 -5.15
CA LEU A 88 -4.36 -14.90 -5.40
C LEU A 88 -5.88 -14.96 -5.25
N LYS A 89 -6.41 -14.26 -4.23
CA LYS A 89 -7.71 -13.61 -4.38
C LYS A 89 -7.46 -12.18 -4.84
N VAL A 90 -7.37 -12.00 -6.16
CA VAL A 90 -7.30 -10.67 -6.78
C VAL A 90 -8.57 -9.90 -6.42
N ILE A 91 -8.43 -8.68 -5.87
CA ILE A 91 -9.51 -7.70 -5.90
C ILE A 91 -9.36 -6.96 -7.22
N THR A 92 -10.17 -7.33 -8.19
CA THR A 92 -10.51 -6.40 -9.26
C THR A 92 -11.56 -5.45 -8.70
N ASN A 93 -11.30 -4.15 -8.84
CA ASN A 93 -12.22 -3.08 -8.46
C ASN A 93 -13.50 -3.13 -9.29
#